data_AF-A0A958LW76-F1
#
_entry.id   AF-A0A958LW76-F1
#
_cell.length_a   1.000
_cell.length_b   1.000
_cell.length_c   1.000
_cell.angle_alpha   90.00
_cell.angle_beta   90.00
_cell.angle_gamma   90.00
#
_symmetry.space_group_name_H-M   'P 1'
#
loop_
_entity.id
_entity.type
_entity.pdbx_description
1 polymer ?
#
loop_
_entity_poly.entity_id
_entity_poly.type
_entity_poly.pdbx_seq_one_letter_code
_entity_poly.pdbx_strand_id
1 'polypeptide(L)' 'MNKYILFIGIGFELVGLIVGAIYLASFLEEKYGNKGTISAGLILIALVAWFVHIYYLLRKLYSDSK' A
#
# COMPACT_ATOMS: atom_id res chain seq x y z
N MET A 1 16.49 -12.40 9.31
CA MET A 1 15.79 -12.36 8.01
C MET A 1 16.68 -11.66 6.99
N ASN A 2 16.85 -12.21 5.77
CA ASN A 2 17.75 -11.60 4.79
C ASN A 2 17.18 -10.25 4.32
N LYS A 3 17.98 -9.16 4.40
CA LYS A 3 17.55 -7.79 4.09
C LYS A 3 16.98 -7.67 2.67
N TYR A 4 17.49 -8.48 1.74
CA TYR A 4 17.00 -8.56 0.36
C TYR A 4 15.56 -9.09 0.25
N ILE A 5 15.21 -10.10 1.06
CA ILE A 5 13.84 -10.66 1.06
C ILE A 5 12.85 -9.64 1.60
N LEU A 6 13.22 -8.90 2.66
CA LEU A 6 12.39 -7.82 3.19
C LEU A 6 12.16 -6.72 2.15
N PHE A 7 13.23 -6.27 1.48
CA PHE A 7 13.13 -5.23 0.46
C PHE A 7 12.24 -5.64 -0.72
N ILE A 8 12.39 -6.88 -1.19
CA ILE A 8 11.54 -7.45 -2.24
C ILE A 8 10.08 -7.52 -1.76
N GLY A 9 9.84 -7.97 -0.52
CA GLY A 9 8.50 -8.02 0.07
C GLY A 9 7.80 -6.67 0.09
N ILE A 10 8.50 -5.61 0.53
CA ILE A 10 8.00 -4.23 0.55
C ILE A 10 7.64 -3.75 -0.87
N GLY A 11 8.45 -4.10 -1.88
CA GLY A 11 8.17 -3.79 -3.27
C GLY A 11 6.91 -4.49 -3.79
N PHE A 12 6.75 -5.79 -3.50
CA PHE A 12 5.56 -6.55 -3.87
C PHE A 12 4.30 -6.04 -3.17
N GLU A 13 4.40 -5.65 -1.90
CA GLU A 13 3.28 -5.03 -1.18
C GLU A 13 2.83 -3.75 -1.87
N LEU A 14 3.75 -2.88 -2.28
CA LEU A 14 3.41 -1.63 -2.95
C LEU A 14 2.72 -1.89 -4.30
N VAL A 15 3.24 -2.82 -5.12
CA VAL A 15 2.62 -3.18 -6.39
C VAL A 15 1.24 -3.78 -6.19
N GLY A 16 1.10 -4.74 -5.26
CA GLY A 16 -0.17 -5.38 -4.96
C GLY A 16 -1.22 -4.39 -4.45
N LEU A 17 -0.80 -3.42 -3.65
CA LEU A 17 -1.66 -2.39 -3.09
C LEU A 17 -2.11 -1.37 -4.15
N ILE A 18 -1.25 -1.00 -5.10
CA ILE A 18 -1.63 -0.16 -6.25
C ILE A 18 -2.63 -0.89 -7.16
N VAL A 19 -2.34 -2.14 -7.52
CA VAL A 19 -3.23 -2.95 -8.38
C VAL A 19 -4.57 -3.17 -7.70
N GLY A 20 -4.56 -3.53 -6.41
CA GLY A 20 -5.77 -3.70 -5.61
C GLY A 20 -6.58 -2.40 -5.49
N ALA A 21 -5.92 -1.26 -5.26
CA ALA A 21 -6.57 0.04 -5.20
C ALA A 21 -7.21 0.44 -6.53
N ILE A 22 -6.54 0.20 -7.67
CA ILE A 22 -7.07 0.47 -9.01
C ILE A 22 -8.30 -0.40 -9.30
N TYR A 23 -8.23 -1.71 -8.97
CA TYR A 23 -9.34 -2.62 -9.17
C TYR A 23 -10.56 -2.22 -8.33
N LEU A 24 -10.34 -1.95 -7.04
CA LEU A 24 -11.40 -1.51 -6.12
C LEU A 24 -11.99 -0.17 -6.54
N ALA A 25 -11.14 0.77 -6.96
CA ALA A 25 -11.57 2.07 -7.44
C ALA A 25 -12.40 1.94 -8.71
N SER A 26 -11.97 1.13 -9.68
CA SER A 26 -12.72 0.93 -10.94
C SER A 26 -14.14 0.42 -10.66
N PHE A 27 -14.29 -0.54 -9.74
CA PHE A 27 -15.60 -1.05 -9.31
C PHE A 27 -16.46 0.03 -8.65
N LEU A 28 -15.87 0.88 -7.80
CA LEU A 28 -16.59 1.96 -7.13
C LEU A 28 -16.94 3.11 -8.09
N GLU A 29 -16.06 3.44 -9.03
CA GLU A 29 -16.31 4.47 -10.04
C GLU A 29 -17.42 4.09 -11.00
N GLU A 30 -17.50 2.81 -11.38
CA GLU A 30 -18.63 2.28 -12.16
C GLU A 30 -19.96 2.44 -11.42
N LYS A 31 -19.96 2.25 -10.10
CA LYS A 31 -21.15 2.36 -9.25
C LYS A 31 -21.58 3.82 -8.96
N TYR A 32 -20.62 4.72 -8.78
CA TYR A 32 -20.88 6.09 -8.33
C TYR A 32 -20.71 7.16 -9.44
N GLY A 33 -20.30 6.79 -10.65
CA GLY A 33 -20.17 7.69 -11.80
C GLY A 33 -19.01 8.68 -11.74
N ASN A 34 -18.23 8.68 -10.65
CA ASN A 34 -17.17 9.66 -10.38
C ASN A 34 -15.81 9.16 -10.87
N LYS A 35 -15.60 9.16 -12.20
CA LYS A 35 -14.36 8.70 -12.82
C LYS A 35 -13.13 9.47 -12.32
N GLY A 36 -12.08 8.76 -11.92
CA GLY A 36 -10.79 9.26 -11.48
C GLY A 36 -10.71 9.80 -10.05
N THR A 37 -11.80 10.34 -9.49
CA THR A 37 -11.75 10.95 -8.14
C THR A 37 -11.64 9.89 -7.05
N ILE A 38 -12.38 8.78 -7.19
CA ILE A 38 -12.36 7.67 -6.24
C ILE A 38 -11.02 6.94 -6.33
N SER A 39 -10.49 6.75 -7.55
CA SER A 39 -9.15 6.19 -7.77
C SER A 39 -8.07 7.01 -7.08
N ALA A 40 -8.05 8.33 -7.30
CA ALA A 40 -7.08 9.20 -6.66
C ALA A 40 -7.17 9.14 -5.13
N GLY A 41 -8.39 9.21 -4.58
CA GLY A 41 -8.62 9.12 -3.14
C GLY A 41 -8.17 7.79 -2.54
N LEU A 42 -8.54 6.66 -3.16
CA LEU A 42 -8.17 5.33 -2.69
C LEU A 42 -6.67 5.08 -2.76
N ILE A 43 -6.02 5.47 -3.86
CA ILE A 43 -4.56 5.33 -3.99
C ILE A 43 -3.86 6.15 -2.90
N LEU A 44 -4.32 7.37 -2.63
CA LEU A 44 -3.72 8.24 -1.63
C LEU A 44 -3.90 7.68 -0.20
N ILE A 45 -5.10 7.17 0.12
CA ILE A 45 -5.37 6.48 1.40
C ILE A 45 -4.49 5.22 1.51
N ALA A 46 -4.41 4.43 0.45
CA ALA A 46 -3.65 3.18 0.45
C ALA A 46 -2.15 3.44 0.63
N LEU A 47 -1.59 4.49 0.00
CA LEU A 47 -0.21 4.92 0.18
C LEU A 47 0.08 5.36 1.62
N VAL A 48 -0.83 6.13 2.24
CA VAL A 48 -0.68 6.56 3.64
C VAL A 48 -0.72 5.35 4.58
N ALA A 49 -1.69 4.43 4.39
CA ALA A 49 -1.80 3.22 5.19
C ALA A 49 -0.55 2.34 5.06
N TRP A 50 -0.04 2.18 3.84
CA TRP A 50 1.19 1.44 3.56
C TRP A 50 2.41 2.09 4.23
N PHE A 51 2.54 3.42 4.14
CA PHE A 51 3.64 4.14 4.77
C PHE A 51 3.66 3.93 6.29
N VAL A 52 2.50 3.99 6.94
CA VAL A 52 2.37 3.72 8.38
C VAL A 52 2.75 2.26 8.69
N HIS A 53 2.34 1.31 7.85
CA HIS A 53 2.70 -0.10 7.99
C HIS A 53 4.22 -0.31 7.93
N ILE A 54 4.88 0.28 6.94
CA ILE A 54 6.34 0.22 6.78
C ILE A 54 7.06 0.88 7.96
N TYR A 55 6.59 2.02 8.42
CA TYR A 55 7.14 2.69 9.60
C TYR A 55 7.08 1.79 10.84
N TYR A 56 5.96 1.11 11.07
CA TYR A 56 5.80 0.17 12.18
C TYR A 56 6.74 -1.04 12.06
N LEU A 57 6.83 -1.64 10.86
CA LEU A 57 7.75 -2.75 10.58
C LEU A 57 9.21 -2.36 10.84
N LEU A 58 9.64 -1.19 10.34
CA LEU A 58 10.98 -0.68 10.56
C LEU A 58 11.26 -0.43 12.04
N ARG A 59 10.31 0.17 12.77
CA ARG A 59 10.44 0.41 14.21
C ARG A 59 10.57 -0.90 14.99
N LYS A 60 9.79 -1.92 14.63
CA LYS A 60 9.87 -3.25 15.25
C LYS A 60 11.22 -3.91 14.98
N LEU A 61 11.68 -3.90 13.72
CA LEU A 61 12.97 -4.47 13.35
C LEU A 61 14.15 -3.77 14.03
N TYR A 62 14.08 -2.44 14.22
CA TYR A 62 15.08 -1.70 14.95
C TYR A 62 15.09 -2.04 16.45
N SER A 63 13.91 -2.22 17.05
CA SER A 63 13.78 -2.61 18.46
C SER A 63 14.27 -4.04 18.71
N ASP A 64 13.97 -4.99 17.82
CA ASP A 64 14.42 -6.39 17.92
C ASP A 64 15.94 -6.55 17.67
N SER A 65 16.58 -5.55 17.05
CA SER A 65 18.02 -5.54 16.79
C SER A 65 18.86 -5.00 17.96
N LYS A 66 18.23 -4.49 19.02
CA LYS A 66 18.87 -4.03 20.25
C LYS A 66 18.81 -5.12 21.33
#